data_AF-A0A061HXE6-F1
#
_entry.id   AF-A0A061HXE6-F1
#
_cell.length_a   1.000
_cell.length_b   1.000
_cell.length_c   1.000
_cell.angle_alpha   90.00
_cell.angle_beta   90.00
_cell.angle_gamma   90.00
#
_symmetry.space_group_name_H-M   'P 1'
#
loop_
_entity.id
_entity.type
_entity.pdbx_description
1 polymer ?
#
loop_
_entity_poly.entity_id
_entity_poly.type
_entity_poly.pdbx_seq_one_letter_code
_entity_poly.pdbx_strand_id
1 'polypeptide(L)'
;LSIHETEDPNDNRYLLVMKGAPERILDRCATILLQGKEQPLDEEMKEAFQNAYLELGGLGERVLGFCHYYLPEEQFPKGFAFDCDDVNFTTDNLCFVGLMSMIDPPRAAVPDAVGKCRSAGIKVCPRGDLVGVRSGADAGSRAIPKPQWLQVIMVTGDHPITAKAIAKGVGIISEGNETVEDIAARLNIPVSQVNPR
;
A
#
# COMPACT_ATOMS: atom_id res chain seq x y z
N LEU A 1 9.09 -5.25 -17.64
CA LEU A 1 9.59 -6.61 -17.90
C LEU A 1 11.03 -6.48 -18.36
N SER A 2 11.91 -7.37 -17.92
CA SER A 2 13.32 -7.36 -18.28
C SER A 2 13.88 -8.77 -18.22
N ILE A 3 14.84 -9.07 -19.09
CA ILE A 3 15.51 -10.38 -19.15
C ILE A 3 16.96 -10.17 -18.76
N HIS A 4 17.46 -11.04 -17.88
CA HIS A 4 18.81 -10.98 -17.34
C HIS A 4 19.52 -12.32 -17.55
N GLU A 5 20.82 -12.29 -17.69
CA GLU A 5 21.66 -13.49 -17.64
C GLU A 5 21.90 -13.89 -16.19
N THR A 6 21.89 -15.18 -15.90
CA THR A 6 22.24 -15.70 -14.58
C THR A 6 23.74 -15.54 -14.32
N GLU A 7 24.10 -15.17 -13.09
CA GLU A 7 25.51 -15.01 -12.69
C GLU A 7 26.23 -16.36 -12.50
N ASP A 8 25.48 -17.47 -12.37
CA ASP A 8 26.04 -18.80 -12.16
C ASP A 8 26.66 -19.34 -13.47
N PRO A 9 27.96 -19.68 -13.49
CA PRO A 9 28.63 -20.23 -14.68
C PRO A 9 28.03 -21.54 -15.18
N ASN A 10 27.33 -22.30 -14.32
CA ASN A 10 26.68 -23.56 -14.67
C ASN A 10 25.23 -23.39 -15.14
N ASP A 11 24.62 -22.21 -14.95
CA ASP A 11 23.26 -21.94 -15.40
C ASP A 11 23.32 -21.04 -16.65
N ASN A 12 22.98 -21.62 -17.80
CA ASN A 12 22.96 -20.91 -19.07
C ASN A 12 21.59 -20.30 -19.40
N ARG A 13 20.62 -20.39 -18.48
CA ARG A 13 19.25 -19.95 -18.69
C ARG A 13 19.13 -18.43 -18.53
N TYR A 14 18.16 -17.86 -19.24
CA TYR A 14 17.79 -16.47 -19.07
C TYR A 14 16.74 -16.32 -17.97
N LEU A 15 16.92 -15.33 -17.09
CA LEU A 15 15.98 -14.97 -16.04
C LEU A 15 15.08 -13.84 -16.53
N LEU A 16 13.82 -14.16 -16.79
CA LEU A 16 12.77 -13.18 -17.06
C LEU A 16 12.23 -12.67 -15.72
N VAL A 17 12.17 -11.34 -15.54
CA VAL A 17 11.53 -10.72 -14.38
C VAL A 17 10.47 -9.70 -14.80
N MET A 18 9.37 -9.70 -14.08
CA MET A 18 8.26 -8.78 -14.30
C MET A 18 7.80 -8.18 -12.95
N LYS A 19 7.50 -6.88 -12.99
CA LYS A 19 6.88 -6.16 -11.88
C LYS A 19 5.67 -5.39 -12.38
N GLY A 20 4.64 -5.27 -11.56
CA GLY A 20 3.41 -4.60 -11.97
C GLY A 20 2.36 -4.52 -10.87
N ALA A 21 1.14 -4.21 -11.28
CA ALA A 21 -0.02 -4.25 -10.38
C ALA A 21 -0.21 -5.70 -9.87
N PRO A 22 -0.43 -5.89 -8.54
CA PRO A 22 -0.58 -7.20 -7.93
C PRO A 22 -1.56 -8.12 -8.68
N GLU A 23 -2.78 -7.63 -8.97
CA GLU A 23 -3.80 -8.44 -9.66
C GLU A 23 -3.35 -8.90 -11.05
N ARG A 24 -2.71 -8.03 -11.82
CA ARG A 24 -2.25 -8.33 -13.18
C ARG A 24 -1.06 -9.29 -13.22
N ILE A 25 -0.24 -9.27 -12.18
CA ILE A 25 0.88 -10.20 -12.05
C ILE A 25 0.36 -11.58 -11.68
N LEU A 26 -0.57 -11.66 -10.73
CA LEU A 26 -1.17 -12.94 -10.30
C LEU A 26 -1.86 -13.67 -11.47
N ASP A 27 -2.60 -12.95 -12.32
CA ASP A 27 -3.29 -13.52 -13.48
C ASP A 27 -2.35 -14.18 -14.50
N ARG A 28 -1.07 -13.80 -14.51
CA ARG A 28 -0.04 -14.33 -15.42
C ARG A 28 0.80 -15.43 -14.78
N CYS A 29 0.60 -15.71 -13.51
CA CYS A 29 1.38 -16.68 -12.75
C CYS A 29 0.65 -18.03 -12.64
N ALA A 30 1.38 -19.11 -12.87
CA ALA A 30 0.89 -20.47 -12.70
C ALA A 30 1.48 -21.15 -11.45
N THR A 31 2.69 -20.75 -11.06
CA THR A 31 3.40 -21.26 -9.89
C THR A 31 3.74 -20.14 -8.93
N ILE A 32 4.13 -20.48 -7.71
CA ILE A 32 4.60 -19.58 -6.66
C ILE A 32 5.85 -20.15 -6.01
N LEU A 33 6.78 -19.27 -5.64
CA LEU A 33 8.00 -19.63 -4.94
C LEU A 33 7.76 -19.65 -3.43
N LEU A 34 7.68 -20.83 -2.84
CA LEU A 34 7.53 -21.03 -1.39
C LEU A 34 8.78 -21.69 -0.82
N GLN A 35 9.45 -20.98 0.11
CA GLN A 35 10.65 -21.48 0.80
C GLN A 35 11.75 -21.99 -0.17
N GLY A 36 11.89 -21.32 -1.33
CA GLY A 36 12.86 -21.69 -2.36
C GLY A 36 12.43 -22.86 -3.26
N LYS A 37 11.19 -23.35 -3.16
CA LYS A 37 10.61 -24.36 -4.05
C LYS A 37 9.45 -23.77 -4.83
N GLU A 38 9.40 -24.07 -6.13
CA GLU A 38 8.25 -23.73 -6.97
C GLU A 38 7.11 -24.72 -6.70
N GLN A 39 5.94 -24.19 -6.37
CA GLN A 39 4.70 -24.94 -6.16
C GLN A 39 3.61 -24.39 -7.07
N PRO A 40 2.62 -25.19 -7.48
CA PRO A 40 1.47 -24.68 -8.22
C PRO A 40 0.70 -23.66 -7.37
N LEU A 41 0.14 -22.66 -8.03
CA LEU A 41 -0.65 -21.62 -7.36
C LEU A 41 -2.05 -22.16 -7.00
N ASP A 42 -2.20 -22.62 -5.77
CA ASP A 42 -3.46 -23.14 -5.24
C ASP A 42 -4.44 -22.02 -4.83
N GLU A 43 -5.74 -22.33 -4.73
CA GLU A 43 -6.77 -21.35 -4.32
C GLU A 43 -6.53 -20.80 -2.91
N GLU A 44 -6.04 -21.62 -1.98
CA GLU A 44 -5.67 -21.15 -0.63
C GLU A 44 -4.58 -20.06 -0.68
N MET A 45 -3.61 -20.21 -1.58
CA MET A 45 -2.54 -19.23 -1.75
C MET A 45 -3.05 -17.95 -2.42
N LYS A 46 -4.02 -18.05 -3.33
CA LYS A 46 -4.70 -16.89 -3.92
C LYS A 46 -5.51 -16.12 -2.88
N GLU A 47 -6.23 -16.81 -1.99
CA GLU A 47 -6.94 -16.16 -0.88
C GLU A 47 -5.97 -15.47 0.07
N ALA A 48 -4.88 -16.14 0.45
CA ALA A 48 -3.83 -15.54 1.27
C ALA A 48 -3.21 -14.29 0.61
N PHE A 49 -2.97 -14.34 -0.71
CA PHE A 49 -2.51 -13.19 -1.48
C PHE A 49 -3.52 -12.03 -1.45
N GLN A 50 -4.82 -12.31 -1.65
CA GLN A 50 -5.85 -11.28 -1.64
C GLN A 50 -5.97 -10.62 -0.26
N ASN A 51 -5.90 -11.40 0.81
CA ASN A 51 -5.91 -10.89 2.18
C ASN A 51 -4.70 -9.98 2.43
N ALA A 52 -3.49 -10.40 2.06
CA ALA A 52 -2.29 -9.59 2.20
C ALA A 52 -2.36 -8.30 1.34
N TYR A 53 -2.89 -8.38 0.12
CA TYR A 53 -3.09 -7.22 -0.75
C TYR A 53 -4.05 -6.20 -0.13
N LEU A 54 -5.18 -6.67 0.41
CA LEU A 54 -6.16 -5.81 1.08
C LEU A 54 -5.60 -5.17 2.35
N GLU A 55 -4.80 -5.91 3.13
CA GLU A 55 -4.16 -5.39 4.34
C GLU A 55 -3.15 -4.28 4.00
N LEU A 56 -2.22 -4.55 3.08
CA LEU A 56 -1.21 -3.58 2.64
C LEU A 56 -1.85 -2.37 1.95
N GLY A 57 -2.88 -2.59 1.13
CA GLY A 57 -3.67 -1.53 0.51
C GLY A 57 -4.46 -0.71 1.54
N GLY A 58 -4.98 -1.34 2.58
CA GLY A 58 -5.70 -0.69 3.69
C GLY A 58 -4.81 0.21 4.55
N LEU A 59 -3.51 -0.12 4.63
CA LEU A 59 -2.48 0.74 5.22
C LEU A 59 -2.09 1.92 4.31
N GLY A 60 -2.69 2.03 3.12
CA GLY A 60 -2.41 3.11 2.18
C GLY A 60 -1.06 2.99 1.50
N GLU A 61 -0.44 1.81 1.56
CA GLU A 61 0.85 1.53 0.93
C GLU A 61 0.64 1.22 -0.55
N ARG A 62 1.63 1.60 -1.37
CA ARG A 62 1.65 1.21 -2.78
C ARG A 62 2.22 -0.19 -2.90
N VAL A 63 1.38 -1.13 -3.30
CA VAL A 63 1.77 -2.54 -3.47
C VAL A 63 2.14 -2.84 -4.92
N LEU A 64 3.23 -3.59 -5.12
CA LEU A 64 3.68 -4.10 -6.40
C LEU A 64 3.85 -5.62 -6.32
N GLY A 65 3.40 -6.32 -7.36
CA GLY A 65 3.64 -7.75 -7.54
C GLY A 65 4.92 -8.00 -8.31
N PHE A 66 5.64 -9.05 -7.93
CA PHE A 66 6.87 -9.50 -8.56
C PHE A 66 6.74 -10.97 -8.95
N CYS A 67 7.12 -11.27 -10.18
CA CYS A 67 7.26 -12.63 -10.67
C CYS A 67 8.53 -12.79 -11.48
N HIS A 68 9.02 -14.02 -11.53
CA HIS A 68 10.14 -14.40 -12.37
C HIS A 68 9.79 -15.63 -13.20
N TYR A 69 10.62 -15.93 -14.19
CA TYR A 69 10.56 -17.16 -14.93
C TYR A 69 11.93 -17.50 -15.51
N TYR A 70 12.35 -18.75 -15.37
CA TYR A 70 13.56 -19.26 -16.00
C TYR A 70 13.21 -19.74 -17.41
N LEU A 71 13.72 -19.03 -18.41
CA LEU A 71 13.51 -19.40 -19.81
C LEU A 71 14.32 -20.68 -20.13
N PRO A 72 13.70 -21.68 -20.77
CA PRO A 72 14.38 -22.93 -21.09
C PRO A 72 15.49 -22.70 -22.12
N GLU A 73 16.68 -23.25 -21.84
CA GLU A 73 17.86 -23.11 -22.71
C GLU A 73 17.66 -23.71 -24.11
N GLU A 74 16.78 -24.71 -24.24
CA GLU A 74 16.45 -25.36 -25.50
C GLU A 74 15.77 -24.41 -26.49
N GLN A 75 14.99 -23.46 -25.97
CA GLN A 75 14.25 -22.48 -26.79
C GLN A 75 15.02 -21.17 -26.93
N PHE A 76 15.80 -20.80 -25.91
CA PHE A 76 16.50 -19.51 -25.82
C PHE A 76 17.99 -19.73 -25.54
N PRO A 77 18.82 -20.03 -26.57
CA PRO A 77 20.25 -20.25 -26.41
C PRO A 77 21.00 -18.94 -26.11
N LYS A 78 22.21 -19.04 -25.55
CA LYS A 78 23.05 -17.86 -25.27
C LYS A 78 23.29 -17.02 -26.53
N GLY A 79 22.99 -15.73 -26.44
CA GLY A 79 23.05 -14.77 -27.54
C GLY A 79 21.74 -14.62 -28.33
N PHE A 80 20.64 -15.19 -27.86
CA PHE A 80 19.32 -14.98 -28.45
C PHE A 80 18.93 -13.49 -28.39
N ALA A 81 18.48 -12.96 -29.53
CA ALA A 81 18.02 -11.58 -29.63
C ALA A 81 16.55 -11.50 -29.16
N PHE A 82 16.33 -10.98 -27.96
CA PHE A 82 14.98 -10.70 -27.48
C PHE A 82 14.46 -9.43 -28.14
N ASP A 83 13.27 -9.53 -28.74
CA ASP A 83 12.58 -8.41 -29.36
C ASP A 83 11.44 -7.94 -28.43
N CYS A 84 11.37 -6.63 -28.23
CA CYS A 84 10.35 -5.98 -27.37
C CYS A 84 9.10 -5.58 -28.15
N ASP A 85 9.21 -5.42 -29.47
CA ASP A 85 8.11 -4.98 -30.34
C ASP A 85 7.33 -6.20 -30.86
N ASP A 86 8.04 -7.23 -31.34
CA ASP A 86 7.49 -8.55 -31.68
C ASP A 86 7.87 -9.58 -30.60
N VAL A 87 7.01 -9.70 -29.58
CA VAL A 87 7.26 -10.53 -28.38
C VAL A 87 7.55 -11.98 -28.77
N ASN A 88 8.82 -12.37 -28.66
CA ASN A 88 9.31 -13.70 -29.04
C ASN A 88 9.50 -14.66 -27.85
N PHE A 89 9.01 -14.28 -26.67
CA PHE A 89 9.11 -15.05 -25.42
C PHE A 89 7.74 -15.18 -24.73
N THR A 90 7.60 -16.16 -23.84
CA THR A 90 6.35 -16.32 -23.07
C THR A 90 6.19 -15.22 -22.03
N THR A 91 4.98 -14.67 -21.92
CA THR A 91 4.59 -13.69 -20.89
C THR A 91 3.61 -14.25 -19.86
N ASP A 92 3.26 -15.53 -19.99
CA ASP A 92 2.28 -16.24 -19.18
C ASP A 92 2.91 -17.51 -18.60
N ASN A 93 2.27 -18.08 -17.56
CA ASN A 93 2.77 -19.19 -16.74
C ASN A 93 4.08 -18.86 -15.99
N LEU A 94 4.17 -17.64 -15.48
CA LEU A 94 5.31 -17.18 -14.69
C LEU A 94 5.24 -17.75 -13.26
N CYS A 95 6.36 -17.68 -12.53
CA CYS A 95 6.45 -18.03 -11.12
C CYS A 95 6.31 -16.76 -10.26
N PHE A 96 5.27 -16.71 -9.45
CA PHE A 96 5.02 -15.62 -8.50
C PHE A 96 6.06 -15.67 -7.37
N VAL A 97 6.74 -14.56 -7.11
CA VAL A 97 7.76 -14.50 -6.06
C VAL A 97 7.20 -13.85 -4.80
N GLY A 98 6.47 -12.74 -4.95
CA GLY A 98 5.94 -12.03 -3.80
C GLY A 98 5.37 -10.65 -4.10
N LEU A 99 4.84 -10.04 -3.04
CA LEU A 99 4.41 -8.67 -2.99
C LEU A 99 5.48 -7.83 -2.29
N MET A 100 5.67 -6.60 -2.77
CA MET A 100 6.41 -5.58 -2.04
C MET A 100 5.54 -4.34 -1.94
N SER A 101 5.36 -3.84 -0.73
CA SER A 101 4.71 -2.57 -0.50
C SER A 101 5.75 -1.47 -0.26
N MET A 102 5.39 -0.25 -0.64
CA MET A 102 6.17 0.94 -0.37
C MET A 102 5.24 2.06 0.05
N ILE A 103 5.64 2.76 1.11
CA ILE A 103 4.99 3.97 1.59
C ILE A 103 5.96 5.14 1.43
N ASP A 104 5.44 6.35 1.21
CA ASP A 104 6.23 7.55 1.40
C ASP A 104 6.18 7.92 2.90
N PRO A 105 7.21 7.59 3.70
CA PRO A 105 7.15 7.83 5.12
C PRO A 105 7.15 9.34 5.38
N PRO A 106 6.33 9.83 6.33
CA PRO A 106 6.38 11.22 6.72
C PRO A 106 7.78 11.56 7.26
N ARG A 107 8.24 12.79 7.00
CA ARG A 107 9.53 13.26 7.53
C ARG A 107 9.53 13.12 9.06
N ALA A 108 10.66 12.66 9.62
CA ALA A 108 10.78 12.34 11.04
C ALA A 108 10.38 13.48 12.01
N ALA A 109 10.51 14.75 11.58
CA ALA A 109 10.15 15.92 12.39
C ALA A 109 8.64 16.24 12.37
N VAL A 110 7.87 15.68 11.43
CA VAL A 110 6.46 16.03 11.21
C VAL A 110 5.56 15.60 12.38
N PRO A 111 5.65 14.37 12.92
CA PRO A 111 4.81 13.96 14.05
C PRO A 111 5.01 14.85 15.29
N ASP A 112 6.26 15.21 15.61
CA ASP A 112 6.59 16.09 16.74
C ASP A 112 6.04 17.52 16.52
N ALA A 113 6.17 18.05 15.30
CA ALA A 113 5.63 19.36 14.97
C ALA A 113 4.09 19.41 15.09
N VAL A 114 3.39 18.38 14.59
CA VAL A 114 1.92 18.26 14.73
C VAL A 114 1.52 18.17 16.20
N GLY A 115 2.25 17.38 17.00
CA GLY A 115 2.06 17.28 18.45
C GLY A 115 2.16 18.63 19.14
N LYS A 116 3.22 19.39 18.87
CA LYS A 116 3.43 20.75 19.41
C LYS A 116 2.31 21.71 19.02
N CYS A 117 1.84 21.67 17.77
CA CYS A 117 0.70 22.48 17.32
C CYS A 117 -0.58 22.14 18.09
N ARG A 118 -0.88 20.85 18.31
CA ARG A 118 -2.04 20.43 19.12
C ARG A 118 -1.89 20.88 20.58
N SER A 119 -0.71 20.74 21.18
CA SER A 119 -0.44 21.25 22.54
C SER A 119 -0.63 22.77 22.64
N ALA A 120 -0.44 23.51 21.55
CA ALA A 120 -0.73 24.95 21.45
C ALA A 120 -2.22 25.28 21.20
N GLY A 121 -3.11 24.29 21.11
CA GLY A 121 -4.55 24.48 20.90
C GLY A 121 -4.95 24.72 19.43
N ILE A 122 -4.05 24.46 18.50
CA ILE A 122 -4.29 24.58 17.05
C ILE A 122 -5.03 23.33 16.58
N LYS A 123 -6.14 23.50 15.87
CA LYS A 123 -6.91 22.39 15.31
C LYS A 123 -6.19 21.87 14.05
N VAL A 124 -5.86 20.58 14.03
CA VAL A 124 -5.20 19.91 12.90
C VAL A 124 -6.15 18.86 12.33
N CYS A 125 -6.55 18.95 11.06
CA CYS A 125 -7.51 18.02 10.42
C CYS A 125 -7.19 17.80 8.94
N PRO A 126 -7.56 16.66 8.32
CA PRO A 126 -7.60 16.53 6.86
C PRO A 126 -8.70 17.41 6.25
N ARG A 127 -8.53 17.87 5.00
CA ARG A 127 -9.60 18.59 4.30
C ARG A 127 -10.65 17.59 3.79
N GLY A 128 -11.88 17.74 4.26
CA GLY A 128 -13.03 16.89 3.91
C GLY A 128 -13.20 15.70 4.86
N ASP A 129 -14.29 15.64 5.62
CA ASP A 129 -14.76 14.40 6.25
C ASP A 129 -14.11 13.97 7.58
N LEU A 130 -14.01 14.89 8.54
CA LEU A 130 -13.98 14.51 9.96
C LEU A 130 -15.17 15.07 10.74
N VAL A 131 -16.00 14.14 11.21
CA VAL A 131 -16.89 14.31 12.35
C VAL A 131 -16.02 14.49 13.58
N GLY A 132 -16.06 15.65 14.21
CA GLY A 132 -15.35 15.86 15.45
C GLY A 132 -16.11 15.27 16.63
N VAL A 133 -16.01 13.95 16.88
CA VAL A 133 -16.46 13.42 18.17
C VAL A 133 -15.56 14.01 19.25
N ARG A 134 -16.08 14.98 20.01
CA ARG A 134 -15.43 15.43 21.24
C ARG A 134 -15.46 14.25 22.20
N SER A 135 -14.32 13.58 22.42
CA SER A 135 -14.15 12.81 23.65
C SER A 135 -14.21 13.81 24.81
N GLY A 136 -15.31 13.77 25.56
CA GLY A 136 -15.49 14.54 26.78
C GLY A 136 -14.58 13.98 27.87
N ALA A 137 -13.31 14.36 27.85
CA ALA A 137 -12.38 14.08 28.93
C ALA A 137 -11.27 15.14 28.91
N ASP A 138 -11.55 16.29 29.53
CA ASP A 138 -10.54 17.07 30.27
C ASP A 138 -11.24 18.23 30.99
N ALA A 139 -12.00 17.87 32.02
CA ALA A 139 -12.40 18.80 33.07
C ALA A 139 -11.26 18.84 34.09
N GLY A 140 -10.35 19.81 34.00
CA GLY A 140 -9.39 20.03 35.09
C GLY A 140 -8.05 20.68 34.77
N SER A 141 -7.97 21.75 33.99
CA SER A 141 -6.85 22.70 34.19
C SER A 141 -7.18 24.09 33.65
N ARG A 142 -6.93 25.12 34.46
CA ARG A 142 -7.02 26.53 34.06
C ARG A 142 -5.93 26.83 33.03
N ALA A 143 -6.25 26.70 31.75
CA ALA A 143 -5.40 27.18 30.66
C ALA A 143 -6.04 28.40 29.98
N ILE A 144 -5.20 29.41 29.74
CA ILE A 144 -5.46 30.64 28.97
C ILE A 144 -6.26 30.30 27.69
N PRO A 145 -7.27 31.09 27.28
CA PRO A 145 -8.03 30.81 26.06
C PRO A 145 -7.08 30.76 24.86
N LYS A 146 -6.80 29.55 24.38
CA LYS A 146 -5.91 29.34 23.25
C LYS A 146 -6.61 29.81 21.97
N PRO A 147 -5.93 30.52 21.06
CA PRO A 147 -6.52 31.01 19.82
C PRO A 147 -7.02 29.84 18.95
N GLN A 148 -8.34 29.60 18.96
CA GLN A 148 -9.00 28.54 18.17
C GLN A 148 -9.16 28.87 16.68
N TRP A 149 -8.75 30.07 16.25
CA TRP A 149 -8.91 30.53 14.87
C TRP A 149 -7.87 29.97 13.90
N LEU A 150 -6.77 29.38 14.41
CA LEU A 150 -5.74 28.77 13.57
C LEU A 150 -6.07 27.28 13.31
N GLN A 151 -6.13 26.91 12.02
CA GLN A 151 -6.41 25.54 11.58
C GLN A 151 -5.29 25.07 10.63
N VAL A 152 -4.73 23.89 10.91
CA VAL A 152 -3.79 23.20 10.01
C VAL A 152 -4.56 22.13 9.27
N ILE A 153 -4.53 22.20 7.94
CA ILE A 153 -5.29 21.31 7.07
C ILE A 153 -4.33 20.49 6.21
N MET A 154 -4.46 19.17 6.23
CA MET A 154 -3.77 18.33 5.25
C MET A 154 -4.44 18.48 3.88
N VAL A 155 -3.63 18.77 2.87
CA VAL A 155 -4.05 18.89 1.47
C VAL A 155 -3.11 18.00 0.66
N THR A 156 -3.63 16.93 0.09
CA THR A 156 -2.87 16.02 -0.77
C THR A 156 -3.69 15.67 -2.02
N GLY A 157 -2.99 15.38 -3.12
CA GLY A 157 -3.56 14.80 -4.34
C GLY A 157 -3.49 13.27 -4.37
N ASP A 158 -2.99 12.63 -3.30
CA ASP A 158 -2.91 11.18 -3.19
C ASP A 158 -4.29 10.54 -3.05
N HIS A 159 -4.34 9.22 -3.26
CA HIS A 159 -5.55 8.45 -3.01
C HIS A 159 -6.01 8.62 -1.55
N PRO A 160 -7.32 8.86 -1.28
CA PRO A 160 -7.87 9.00 0.07
C PRO A 160 -7.38 8.00 1.13
N ILE A 161 -7.15 6.74 0.76
CA ILE A 161 -6.69 5.69 1.69
C ILE A 161 -5.26 6.00 2.18
N THR A 162 -4.35 6.31 1.25
CA THR A 162 -2.97 6.73 1.54
C THR A 162 -2.95 8.02 2.36
N ALA A 163 -3.75 9.02 1.97
CA ALA A 163 -3.86 10.28 2.70
C ALA A 163 -4.28 10.06 4.16
N LYS A 164 -5.28 9.21 4.38
CA LYS A 164 -5.80 8.86 5.70
C LYS A 164 -4.79 8.08 6.53
N ALA A 165 -4.08 7.12 5.94
CA ALA A 165 -3.03 6.37 6.61
C ALA A 165 -1.88 7.29 7.08
N ILE A 166 -1.41 8.18 6.21
CA ILE A 166 -0.39 9.18 6.56
C ILE A 166 -0.92 10.12 7.65
N ALA A 167 -2.16 10.60 7.53
CA ALA A 167 -2.78 11.48 8.53
C ALA A 167 -2.88 10.84 9.92
N LYS A 168 -3.17 9.54 10.01
CA LYS A 168 -3.09 8.78 11.26
C LYS A 168 -1.65 8.69 11.77
N GLY A 169 -0.71 8.31 10.91
CA GLY A 169 0.72 8.16 11.27
C GLY A 169 1.40 9.44 11.75
N VAL A 170 0.98 10.62 11.26
CA VAL A 170 1.52 11.92 11.72
C VAL A 170 0.71 12.57 12.85
N GLY A 171 -0.35 11.94 13.34
CA GLY A 171 -1.17 12.46 14.44
C GLY A 171 -2.12 13.60 14.05
N ILE A 172 -2.42 13.76 12.76
CA ILE A 172 -3.48 14.66 12.27
C ILE A 172 -4.85 14.06 12.62
N ILE A 173 -5.01 12.75 12.42
CA ILE A 173 -6.14 11.98 12.94
C ILE A 173 -5.68 11.36 14.25
N SER A 174 -6.37 11.67 15.35
CA SER A 174 -6.05 11.11 16.67
C SER A 174 -6.46 9.64 16.77
N GLU A 175 -5.71 8.83 17.51
CA GLU A 175 -6.10 7.46 17.84
C GLU A 175 -7.47 7.46 18.53
N GLY A 176 -8.44 6.75 17.94
CA GLY A 176 -9.82 6.70 18.43
C GLY A 176 -10.80 7.68 17.74
N ASN A 177 -10.32 8.60 16.90
CA ASN A 177 -11.21 9.40 16.05
C ASN A 177 -11.52 8.64 14.76
N GLU A 178 -12.80 8.33 14.56
CA GLU A 178 -13.32 7.69 13.35
C GLU A 178 -13.65 8.75 12.28
N THR A 179 -13.32 8.44 11.02
CA THR A 179 -13.82 9.21 9.87
C THR A 179 -15.30 8.88 9.60
N VAL A 180 -15.96 9.68 8.77
CA VAL A 180 -17.35 9.41 8.35
C VAL A 180 -17.44 8.03 7.70
N GLU A 181 -16.42 7.65 6.94
CA GLU A 181 -16.28 6.37 6.25
C GLU A 181 -16.06 5.21 7.24
N ASP A 182 -15.30 5.42 8.32
CA ASP A 182 -15.10 4.39 9.36
C ASP A 182 -16.41 4.08 10.09
N ILE A 183 -17.19 5.11 10.41
CA ILE A 183 -18.49 4.97 11.07
C ILE A 183 -19.49 4.27 10.12
N ALA A 184 -19.50 4.65 8.84
CA ALA A 184 -20.32 4.02 7.81
C ALA A 184 -20.03 2.52 7.68
N ALA A 185 -18.75 2.15 7.57
CA ALA A 185 -18.32 0.77 7.45
C ALA A 185 -18.66 -0.05 8.71
N ARG A 186 -18.43 0.51 9.91
CA ARG A 186 -18.74 -0.16 11.18
C ARG A 186 -20.24 -0.37 11.39
N LEU A 187 -21.07 0.59 11.01
CA LEU A 187 -22.53 0.51 11.14
C LEU A 187 -23.20 -0.17 9.94
N ASN A 188 -22.44 -0.52 8.90
CA ASN A 188 -22.93 -1.03 7.62
C ASN A 188 -24.03 -0.15 7.02
N ILE A 189 -23.86 1.17 7.11
CA ILE A 189 -24.77 2.18 6.55
C ILE A 189 -24.06 2.98 5.46
N PRO A 190 -24.80 3.52 4.47
CA PRO A 190 -24.22 4.45 3.50
C PRO A 190 -23.61 5.68 4.20
N VAL A 191 -22.50 6.20 3.68
CA VAL A 191 -21.81 7.40 4.21
C VAL A 191 -22.76 8.60 4.34
N SER A 192 -23.75 8.71 3.46
CA SER A 192 -24.79 9.76 3.50
C SER A 192 -25.71 9.71 4.72
N GLN A 193 -25.77 8.59 5.43
CA GLN A 193 -26.59 8.38 6.62
C GLN A 193 -25.80 8.54 7.92
N VAL A 194 -24.48 8.72 7.85
CA VAL A 194 -23.65 8.97 9.03
C VAL A 194 -23.85 10.41 9.48
N ASN A 195 -24.21 10.60 10.75
CA ASN A 195 -24.38 11.93 11.32
C ASN A 195 -23.02 12.50 11.75
N PRO A 196 -22.54 13.59 11.15
CA PRO A 196 -21.21 14.12 11.40
C PRO A 196 -21.10 14.99 12.66
N ARG A 197 -21.86 14.68 13.71
CA ARG A 197 -21.93 15.48 14.95
C ARG A 197 -20.82 15.21 15.96
#